data_AF-A0A075JZ88-F1
#
_entry.id   AF-A0A075JZ88-F1
#
_cell.length_a   1.000
_cell.length_b   1.000
_cell.length_c   1.000
_cell.angle_alpha   90.00
_cell.angle_beta   90.00
_cell.angle_gamma   90.00
#
_symmetry.space_group_name_H-M   'P 1'
#
loop_
_entity.id
_entity.type
_entity.pdbx_description
1 polymer ?
#
loop_
_entity_poly.entity_id
_entity_poly.type
_entity_poly.pdbx_seq_one_letter_code
_entity_poly.pdbx_strand_id
1 'polypeptide(L)'
;MVWMLVGLPLASVVIGFALLFAAVHPGNEDMETVGRVNKVGKLLVAAEDRAPAAEIATKGLVLRLKGDMIEAIPMDGEFPRGGKLQLTLVPSEAGGPGRVFLLSPSELGWRGVGSLDGGHDWVVELRPDNATWALSGHWTSQARFIRLMP
;
A
#
# COMPACT_ATOMS: atom_id res chain seq x y z
N MET A 1 2.93 -32.74 -33.26
CA MET A 1 1.52 -33.02 -32.88
C MET A 1 1.23 -32.77 -31.39
N VAL A 2 2.17 -33.04 -30.46
CA VAL A 2 2.00 -32.80 -29.00
C VAL A 2 1.78 -31.33 -28.60
N TRP A 3 2.25 -30.37 -29.40
CA TRP A 3 2.15 -28.94 -29.09
C TRP A 3 0.69 -28.41 -29.07
N MET A 4 -0.19 -28.96 -29.91
CA MET A 4 -1.61 -28.56 -29.93
C MET A 4 -2.40 -29.11 -28.73
N LEU A 5 -1.96 -30.23 -28.15
CA LEU A 5 -2.58 -30.82 -26.97
C LEU A 5 -2.30 -30.00 -25.70
N VAL A 6 -1.17 -29.27 -25.67
CA VAL A 6 -0.75 -28.45 -24.51
C VAL A 6 -1.14 -26.98 -24.69
N GLY A 7 -1.09 -26.45 -25.92
CA GLY A 7 -1.40 -25.03 -26.17
C GLY A 7 -2.84 -24.65 -25.86
N LEU A 8 -3.80 -25.53 -26.18
CA LEU A 8 -5.22 -25.26 -25.99
C LEU A 8 -5.66 -25.16 -24.51
N PRO A 9 -5.29 -26.11 -23.61
CA PRO A 9 -5.61 -25.96 -22.19
C PRO A 9 -4.86 -24.79 -21.56
N LEU A 10 -3.63 -24.50 -22.00
CA LEU A 10 -2.86 -23.37 -21.48
C LEU A 10 -3.52 -22.02 -21.81
N ALA A 11 -4.06 -21.87 -23.04
CA ALA A 11 -4.79 -20.68 -23.44
C ALA A 11 -6.06 -20.45 -22.59
N SER A 12 -6.78 -21.52 -22.24
CA SER A 12 -7.97 -21.42 -21.37
C SER A 12 -7.64 -20.90 -19.97
N VAL A 13 -6.53 -21.38 -19.38
CA VAL A 13 -6.07 -20.90 -18.08
C VAL A 13 -5.70 -19.41 -18.14
N VAL A 14 -4.96 -18.99 -19.18
CA VAL A 14 -4.56 -17.59 -19.37
C VAL A 14 -5.77 -16.67 -19.52
N ILE A 15 -6.78 -17.07 -20.29
CA ILE A 15 -8.02 -16.28 -20.46
C ILE A 15 -8.81 -16.19 -19.15
N GLY A 16 -8.87 -17.28 -18.37
CA GLY A 16 -9.54 -17.27 -17.06
C GLY A 16 -8.87 -16.28 -16.09
N PHE A 17 -7.55 -16.27 -16.02
CA PHE A 17 -6.82 -15.29 -15.21
C PHE A 17 -6.95 -13.85 -15.73
N ALA A 18 -6.99 -13.64 -17.05
CA ALA A 18 -7.21 -12.32 -17.63
C ALA A 18 -8.59 -11.75 -17.28
N LEU A 19 -9.63 -12.58 -17.27
CA LEU A 19 -10.98 -12.18 -16.87
C LEU A 19 -11.08 -11.87 -15.37
N LEU A 20 -10.42 -12.68 -14.52
CA LEU A 20 -10.36 -12.40 -13.08
C LEU A 20 -9.63 -11.07 -12.81
N PHE A 21 -8.56 -10.80 -13.54
CA PHE A 21 -7.80 -9.55 -13.43
C PHE A 21 -8.64 -8.35 -13.90
N ALA A 22 -9.36 -8.47 -15.02
CA ALA A 22 -10.25 -7.42 -15.52
C ALA A 22 -11.42 -7.15 -14.56
N ALA A 23 -11.96 -8.16 -13.89
CA ALA A 23 -13.04 -8.01 -12.92
C ALA A 23 -12.58 -7.36 -11.59
N VAL A 24 -11.32 -7.59 -11.21
CA VAL A 24 -10.72 -6.98 -10.01
C VAL A 24 -10.24 -5.55 -10.27
N HIS A 25 -10.07 -5.16 -11.53
CA HIS A 25 -9.88 -3.77 -11.91
C HIS A 25 -11.26 -3.07 -11.91
N PRO A 26 -11.56 -2.18 -10.94
CA PRO A 26 -12.80 -1.42 -11.00
C PRO A 26 -12.79 -0.59 -12.29
N GLY A 27 -13.72 -0.90 -13.19
CA GLY A 27 -13.98 -0.12 -14.39
C GLY A 27 -14.33 1.30 -13.97
N ASN A 28 -13.55 2.25 -14.45
CA ASN A 28 -13.77 3.67 -14.25
C ASN A 28 -14.93 4.10 -15.17
N GLU A 29 -16.15 3.79 -14.77
CA GLU A 29 -17.35 4.35 -15.40
C GLU A 29 -17.72 5.63 -14.64
N ASP A 30 -17.50 6.75 -15.31
CA ASP A 30 -17.90 8.09 -14.91
C ASP A 30 -19.39 8.10 -14.51
N MET A 31 -19.65 8.15 -13.20
CA MET A 31 -20.92 8.64 -12.69
C MET A 31 -20.66 9.84 -11.80
N GLU A 32 -20.77 10.99 -12.46
CA GLU A 32 -21.15 12.26 -11.87
C GLU A 32 -22.23 12.05 -10.79
N THR A 33 -21.90 12.32 -9.54
CA THR A 33 -22.88 12.68 -8.53
C THR A 33 -22.33 13.83 -7.71
N VAL A 34 -22.84 14.99 -8.07
CA VAL A 34 -22.76 16.25 -7.37
C VAL A 34 -23.23 16.07 -5.93
N GLY A 35 -22.39 16.49 -4.98
CA GLY A 35 -22.85 17.12 -3.75
C GLY A 35 -22.72 16.30 -2.46
N ARG A 36 -21.65 16.57 -1.71
CA ARG A 36 -21.82 16.95 -0.30
C ARG A 36 -20.62 17.73 0.24
N VAL A 37 -20.85 19.03 0.44
CA VAL A 37 -20.02 19.88 1.28
C VAL A 37 -20.24 19.46 2.73
N ASN A 38 -19.18 19.21 3.50
CA ASN A 38 -19.15 19.66 4.89
C ASN A 38 -17.73 19.87 5.41
N LYS A 39 -17.53 21.09 5.92
CA LYS A 39 -16.32 21.67 6.48
C LYS A 39 -15.92 21.00 7.79
N VAL A 40 -14.63 20.75 7.99
CA VAL A 40 -13.91 21.01 9.25
C VAL A 40 -12.43 21.21 8.87
N GLY A 41 -11.87 22.41 8.99
CA GLY A 41 -11.07 22.77 10.16
C GLY A 41 -9.60 22.84 9.77
N LYS A 42 -9.09 24.07 9.60
CA LYS A 42 -7.73 24.39 9.15
C LYS A 42 -6.65 23.66 9.97
N LEU A 43 -5.71 23.00 9.29
CA LEU A 43 -4.30 23.06 9.66
C LEU A 43 -3.44 22.88 8.39
N LEU A 44 -2.63 23.90 8.13
CA LEU A 44 -1.80 24.07 6.96
C LEU A 44 -0.58 23.15 7.05
N VAL A 45 -0.44 22.18 6.16
CA VAL A 45 0.85 21.66 5.70
C VAL A 45 0.69 21.37 4.21
N ALA A 46 1.65 21.83 3.41
CA ALA A 46 1.66 21.79 1.95
C ALA A 46 1.13 20.46 1.37
N ALA A 47 -0.15 20.46 0.98
CA ALA A 47 -0.73 19.41 0.17
C ALA A 47 -0.31 19.68 -1.28
N GLU A 48 0.89 19.23 -1.62
CA GLU A 48 1.31 19.04 -3.01
C GLU A 48 0.35 18.02 -3.63
N ASP A 49 -0.50 18.50 -4.56
CA ASP A 49 -1.36 17.80 -5.53
C ASP A 49 -1.58 16.28 -5.28
N ARG A 50 -2.09 15.95 -4.10
CA ARG A 50 -2.27 14.57 -3.67
C ARG A 50 -3.71 14.17 -3.95
N ALA A 51 -3.90 13.29 -4.92
CA ALA A 51 -5.20 12.69 -5.16
C ALA A 51 -5.77 12.10 -3.85
N PRO A 52 -7.06 12.29 -3.56
CA PRO A 52 -7.67 11.78 -2.34
C PRO A 52 -7.50 10.26 -2.31
N ALA A 53 -7.03 9.74 -1.17
CA ALA A 53 -6.85 8.31 -1.02
C ALA A 53 -8.22 7.61 -0.99
N ALA A 54 -8.35 6.48 -1.67
CA ALA A 54 -9.57 5.69 -1.62
C ALA A 54 -9.76 5.07 -0.23
N GLU A 55 -10.99 5.12 0.29
CA GLU A 55 -11.36 4.40 1.52
C GLU A 55 -11.30 2.89 1.29
N ILE A 56 -10.58 2.18 2.15
CA ILE A 56 -10.51 0.72 2.13
C ILE A 56 -11.06 0.14 3.43
N ALA A 57 -11.96 -0.83 3.31
CA ALA A 57 -12.51 -1.57 4.44
C ALA A 57 -11.49 -2.63 4.90
N THR A 58 -10.50 -2.23 5.70
CA THR A 58 -9.51 -3.14 6.28
C THR A 58 -9.20 -2.77 7.73
N LYS A 59 -8.77 -3.76 8.52
CA LYS A 59 -8.20 -3.59 9.85
C LYS A 59 -6.79 -2.99 9.81
N GLY A 60 -6.21 -2.86 8.61
CA GLY A 60 -4.92 -2.22 8.38
C GLY A 60 -3.79 -3.22 8.22
N LEU A 61 -2.57 -2.73 8.43
CA LEU A 61 -1.34 -3.46 8.15
C LEU A 61 -0.35 -3.30 9.29
N VAL A 62 0.35 -4.35 9.68
CA VAL A 62 1.45 -4.29 10.64
C VAL A 62 2.75 -4.13 9.90
N LEU A 63 3.46 -3.03 10.17
CA LEU A 63 4.80 -2.78 9.67
C LEU A 63 5.81 -3.16 10.77
N ARG A 64 6.81 -3.97 10.44
CA ARG A 64 7.83 -4.43 11.41
C ARG A 64 9.23 -4.46 10.82
N LEU A 65 10.23 -4.35 11.69
CA LEU A 65 11.63 -4.51 11.32
C LEU A 65 12.13 -5.91 11.66
N LYS A 66 12.87 -6.51 10.73
CA LYS A 66 13.55 -7.79 10.91
C LYS A 66 14.98 -7.67 10.36
N GLY A 67 15.90 -7.22 11.22
CA GLY A 67 17.28 -6.94 10.81
C GLY A 67 17.34 -5.77 9.84
N ASP A 68 17.84 -6.03 8.64
CA ASP A 68 17.94 -5.12 7.50
C ASP A 68 16.73 -5.19 6.55
N MET A 69 15.64 -5.83 6.99
CA MET A 69 14.42 -6.00 6.22
C MET A 69 13.23 -5.33 6.91
N ILE A 70 12.41 -4.66 6.09
CA ILE A 70 11.12 -4.13 6.47
C ILE A 70 10.05 -5.08 5.95
N GLU A 71 9.16 -5.54 6.84
CA GLU A 71 8.04 -6.39 6.48
C GLU A 71 6.72 -5.68 6.77
N ALA A 72 5.79 -5.78 5.83
CA ALA A 72 4.45 -5.23 5.91
C ALA A 72 3.43 -6.39 5.80
N ILE A 73 2.66 -6.64 6.85
CA ILE A 73 1.79 -7.82 6.97
C ILE A 73 0.35 -7.36 7.16
N PRO A 74 -0.58 -7.70 6.25
CA PRO A 74 -1.98 -7.33 6.39
C PRO A 74 -2.60 -8.01 7.62
N MET A 75 -3.50 -7.30 8.32
CA MET A 75 -4.16 -7.82 9.52
C MET A 75 -5.38 -8.69 9.23
N ASP A 76 -5.87 -8.66 7.99
CA ASP A 76 -6.98 -9.46 7.52
C ASP A 76 -6.70 -10.01 6.12
N GLY A 77 -7.52 -10.99 5.71
CA GLY A 77 -7.41 -11.60 4.38
C GLY A 77 -8.05 -10.79 3.26
N GLU A 78 -8.85 -9.77 3.59
CA GLU A 78 -9.58 -8.92 2.63
C GLU A 78 -8.72 -7.74 2.15
N PHE A 79 -7.54 -7.54 2.73
CA PHE A 79 -6.62 -6.49 2.33
C PHE A 79 -6.29 -6.59 0.83
N PRO A 80 -6.44 -5.49 0.05
CA PRO A 80 -6.18 -5.49 -1.39
C PRO A 80 -4.73 -5.89 -1.66
N ARG A 81 -4.54 -7.11 -2.18
CA ARG A 81 -3.22 -7.66 -2.53
C ARG A 81 -2.83 -7.32 -3.96
N GLY A 82 -1.53 -7.33 -4.21
CA GLY A 82 -0.93 -7.05 -5.53
C GLY A 82 -0.15 -5.73 -5.52
N GLY A 83 0.73 -5.57 -6.51
CA GLY A 83 1.56 -4.37 -6.63
C GLY A 83 2.68 -4.27 -5.60
N LYS A 84 3.62 -3.37 -5.82
CA LYS A 84 4.63 -2.98 -4.83
C LYS A 84 4.04 -1.93 -3.90
N LEU A 85 4.54 -1.88 -2.67
CA LEU A 85 4.20 -0.81 -1.75
C LEU A 85 5.38 0.16 -1.62
N GLN A 86 5.08 1.44 -1.73
CA GLN A 86 5.99 2.52 -1.40
C GLN A 86 5.76 2.96 0.05
N LEU A 87 6.78 2.75 0.88
CA LEU A 87 6.84 3.18 2.26
C LEU A 87 7.59 4.51 2.31
N THR A 88 6.92 5.57 2.74
CA THR A 88 7.50 6.90 2.96
C THR A 88 7.61 7.15 4.46
N LEU A 89 8.78 7.56 4.91
CA LEU A 89 9.10 7.89 6.29
C LEU A 89 9.54 9.33 6.36
N VAL A 90 8.84 10.12 7.16
CA VAL A 90 9.16 11.52 7.41
C VAL A 90 9.52 11.66 8.89
N PRO A 91 10.70 12.19 9.25
CA PRO A 91 11.02 12.45 10.65
C PRO A 91 9.95 13.34 11.29
N SER A 92 9.56 13.01 12.52
CA SER A 92 8.57 13.81 13.27
C SER A 92 9.14 15.16 13.70
N GLU A 93 10.46 15.22 13.89
CA GLU A 93 11.18 16.46 14.16
C GLU A 93 11.58 17.17 12.87
N ALA A 94 11.49 18.50 12.87
CA ALA A 94 11.83 19.31 11.71
C ALA A 94 13.35 19.25 11.45
N GLY A 95 13.76 18.68 10.30
CA GLY A 95 15.12 18.82 9.78
C GLY A 95 15.83 17.54 9.32
N GLY A 96 15.27 16.36 9.57
CA GLY A 96 15.85 15.11 9.05
C GLY A 96 15.43 14.82 7.60
N PRO A 97 16.26 14.11 6.79
CA PRO A 97 15.86 13.68 5.46
C PRO A 97 14.79 12.59 5.55
N GLY A 98 13.73 12.74 4.76
CA GLY A 98 12.74 11.68 4.55
C GLY A 98 13.38 10.46 3.86
N ARG A 99 12.82 9.28 4.12
CA ARG A 99 13.26 8.03 3.50
C ARG A 99 12.12 7.38 2.74
N VAL A 100 12.45 6.73 1.63
CA VAL A 100 11.49 5.99 0.82
C VAL A 100 12.02 4.58 0.60
N PHE A 101 11.19 3.58 0.88
CA PHE A 101 11.48 2.17 0.68
C PHE A 101 10.45 1.54 -0.25
N LEU A 102 10.89 0.62 -1.11
CA LEU A 102 10.01 -0.16 -1.98
C LEU A 102 9.88 -1.59 -1.42
N LEU A 103 8.65 -1.98 -1.11
CA LEU A 103 8.32 -3.30 -0.59
C LEU A 103 7.70 -4.13 -1.72
N SER A 104 8.30 -5.27 -2.03
CA SER A 104 7.81 -6.21 -3.03
C SER A 104 6.89 -7.27 -2.40
N PRO A 105 5.88 -7.77 -3.12
CA PRO A 105 5.05 -8.88 -2.65
C PRO A 105 5.87 -10.11 -2.21
N SER A 106 5.38 -10.79 -1.19
CA SER A 106 5.93 -12.02 -0.61
C SER A 106 4.79 -12.92 -0.12
N GLU A 107 5.11 -14.11 0.40
CA GLU A 107 4.12 -15.11 0.84
C GLU A 107 3.11 -14.57 1.87
N LEU A 108 3.56 -13.76 2.83
CA LEU A 108 2.74 -13.30 3.96
C LEU A 108 2.33 -11.83 3.88
N GLY A 109 2.76 -11.10 2.83
CA GLY A 109 2.60 -9.65 2.75
C GLY A 109 3.67 -9.05 1.83
N TRP A 110 4.28 -7.94 2.23
CA TRP A 110 5.33 -7.28 1.45
C TRP A 110 6.63 -7.18 2.23
N ARG A 111 7.75 -7.21 1.50
CA ARG A 111 9.11 -7.15 2.05
C ARG A 111 9.98 -6.20 1.23
N GLY A 112 10.80 -5.41 1.91
CA GLY A 112 11.80 -4.57 1.26
C GLY A 112 13.06 -4.51 2.10
N VAL A 113 14.19 -4.26 1.43
CA VAL A 113 15.48 -4.02 2.11
C VAL A 113 15.45 -2.62 2.68
N GLY A 114 15.74 -2.49 3.97
CA GLY A 114 15.72 -1.22 4.68
C GLY A 114 15.91 -1.39 6.18
N SER A 115 16.57 -0.41 6.79
CA SER A 115 16.64 -0.28 8.25
C SER A 115 16.26 1.14 8.65
N LEU A 116 15.60 1.25 9.80
CA LEU A 116 15.40 2.52 10.47
C LEU A 116 16.43 2.65 11.60
N ASP A 117 17.01 3.82 11.72
CA ASP A 117 17.77 4.24 12.88
C ASP A 117 16.83 4.44 14.06
N GLY A 118 17.08 3.74 15.16
CA GLY A 118 16.29 3.81 16.39
C GLY A 118 16.48 5.09 17.20
N GLY A 119 16.93 6.17 16.55
CA GLY A 119 17.19 7.47 17.18
C GLY A 119 16.09 8.50 16.99
N HIS A 120 15.14 8.25 16.07
CA HIS A 120 14.13 9.22 15.67
C HIS A 120 12.74 8.61 15.64
N ASP A 121 11.75 9.46 15.85
CA ASP A 121 10.35 9.14 15.64
C ASP A 121 9.95 9.49 14.21
N TRP A 122 9.20 8.63 13.54
CA TRP A 122 8.85 8.78 12.13
C TRP A 122 7.34 8.82 11.92
N VAL A 123 6.86 9.76 11.12
CA VAL A 123 5.56 9.66 10.46
C VAL A 123 5.69 8.71 9.29
N VAL A 124 4.84 7.71 9.26
CA VAL A 124 4.88 6.62 8.29
C VAL A 124 3.68 6.71 7.37
N GLU A 125 3.92 6.65 6.08
CA GLU A 125 2.88 6.57 5.05
C GLU A 125 3.19 5.41 4.10
N LEU A 126 2.21 4.56 3.84
CA LEU A 126 2.32 3.41 2.95
C LEU A 126 1.30 3.54 1.84
N ARG A 127 1.78 3.45 0.60
CA ARG A 127 0.95 3.49 -0.61
C ARG A 127 1.24 2.31 -1.53
N PRO A 128 0.25 1.79 -2.25
CA PRO A 128 0.47 0.86 -3.35
C PRO A 128 0.88 1.61 -4.63
N ASP A 129 1.54 0.91 -5.55
CA ASP A 129 1.84 1.41 -6.89
C ASP A 129 0.66 1.25 -7.88
N ASN A 130 -0.32 0.41 -7.54
CA ASN A 130 -1.40 -0.03 -8.43
C ASN A 130 -2.80 0.40 -7.95
N ALA A 131 -2.90 1.17 -6.87
CA ALA A 131 -4.16 1.60 -6.29
C ALA A 131 -4.00 2.98 -5.62
N THR A 132 -5.12 3.55 -5.17
CA THR A 132 -5.15 4.92 -4.63
C THR A 132 -5.30 4.97 -3.11
N TRP A 133 -5.33 3.84 -2.40
CA TRP A 133 -5.41 3.85 -0.94
C TRP A 133 -4.08 4.28 -0.31
N ALA A 134 -4.14 4.80 0.90
CA ALA A 134 -2.96 5.10 1.70
C ALA A 134 -3.22 4.63 3.14
N LEU A 135 -2.17 4.17 3.80
CA LEU A 135 -2.20 3.90 5.23
C LEU A 135 -1.18 4.79 5.93
N SER A 136 -1.52 5.26 7.12
CA SER A 136 -0.63 6.10 7.92
C SER A 136 -0.45 5.56 9.33
N GLY A 137 0.64 5.99 9.98
CA GLY A 137 0.93 5.68 11.37
C GLY A 137 2.15 6.43 11.88
N HIS A 138 2.45 6.24 13.16
CA HIS A 138 3.60 6.85 13.83
C HIS A 138 4.53 5.76 14.38
N TRP A 139 5.80 5.82 13.98
CA TRP A 139 6.87 4.91 14.42
C TRP A 139 7.72 5.59 15.47
N THR A 140 7.61 5.15 16.72
CA THR A 140 8.48 5.64 17.79
C THR A 140 9.83 4.93 17.77
N SER A 141 10.90 5.62 18.12
CA SER A 141 12.28 5.12 18.17
C SER A 141 12.46 3.77 18.91
N GLN A 142 11.62 3.51 19.92
CA GLN A 142 11.64 2.27 20.70
C GLN A 142 10.77 1.14 20.11
N ALA A 143 9.87 1.46 19.17
CA ALA A 143 8.97 0.48 18.57
C ALA A 143 9.70 -0.45 17.60
N ARG A 144 9.39 -1.75 17.71
CA ARG A 144 9.84 -2.78 16.75
C ARG A 144 8.83 -3.06 15.64
N PHE A 145 7.58 -2.70 15.89
CA PHE A 145 6.47 -2.82 14.98
C PHE A 145 5.46 -1.71 15.24
N ILE A 146 4.71 -1.35 14.21
CA ILE A 146 3.57 -0.43 14.30
C ILE A 146 2.40 -0.98 13.51
N ARG A 147 1.20 -0.52 13.88
CA ARG A 147 -0.01 -0.73 13.08
C ARG A 147 -0.26 0.51 12.25
N LEU A 148 -0.46 0.30 10.96
CA LEU A 148 -0.90 1.30 10.00
C LEU A 148 -2.40 1.14 9.79
N MET A 149 -3.09 2.27 9.75
CA MET A 149 -4.54 2.36 9.54
C MET A 149 -4.83 3.29 8.35
N PRO A 150 -5.94 3.07 7.64
CA PRO A 150 -6.38 3.99 6.59
C PRO A 150 -6.68 5.39 7.14
#